data_AF-A0A7Y5X1T3-F1
#
_entry.id   AF-A0A7Y5X1T3-F1
#
_cell.length_a   1.000
_cell.length_b   1.000
_cell.length_c   1.000
_cell.angle_alpha   90.00
_cell.angle_beta   90.00
_cell.angle_gamma   90.00
#
_symmetry.space_group_name_H-M   'P 1'
#
loop_
_entity.id
_entity.type
_entity.pdbx_description
1 polymer ?
#
loop_
_entity_poly.entity_id
_entity_poly.type
_entity_poly.pdbx_seq_one_letter_code
_entity_poly.pdbx_strand_id
1 'polypeptide(L)'
;MHQPPPLAQLGTDLVVTTRWRRHVALARPAAALTGVVSAVLAGHALWALAPLFLVFTTMISLMHDTVHGSLGLRRRGTDLTLLAAGAVLMVSGHAYRATHINHHRVFPGPDDPEGEAARLSIGRALLLGPLHVPRIWLWAFRHARRGRTWLLAEAAVPPAALAAGALYCRPLVAYAVVALAGGWLYPLLTVRLPHAHPGDEPVTQARTLRGRLLPPLLLEQTYHLEHHLYPRVPSHKLPELARRLDPFLRSAGVVPRRVP
;
A
#
# COMPACT_ATOMS: atom_id res chain seq x y z
N MET A 1 -6.35 21.82 -18.69
CA MET A 1 -5.42 20.72 -18.40
C MET A 1 -4.18 21.25 -17.70
N HIS A 2 -4.19 21.20 -16.38
CA HIS A 2 -2.99 21.48 -15.58
C HIS A 2 -2.03 20.28 -15.67
N GLN A 3 -1.02 20.37 -16.53
CA GLN A 3 0.02 19.35 -16.58
C GLN A 3 1.02 19.55 -15.44
N PRO A 4 1.35 18.49 -14.67
CA PRO A 4 2.31 18.58 -13.59
C PRO A 4 3.72 18.86 -14.14
N PRO A 5 4.55 19.67 -13.46
CA PRO A 5 5.89 20.01 -13.93
C PRO A 5 6.77 18.75 -14.04
N PRO A 6 7.69 18.67 -15.01
CA PRO A 6 8.59 17.52 -15.12
C PRO A 6 9.48 17.40 -13.88
N LEU A 7 9.82 16.16 -13.50
CA LEU A 7 10.64 15.89 -12.31
C LEU A 7 11.99 16.63 -12.32
N ALA A 8 12.56 16.91 -13.50
CA ALA A 8 13.79 17.70 -13.63
C ALA A 8 13.68 19.12 -13.05
N GLN A 9 12.49 19.75 -13.13
CA GLN A 9 12.23 21.06 -12.53
C GLN A 9 12.01 20.97 -11.01
N LEU A 10 11.48 19.84 -10.55
CA LEU A 10 11.25 19.59 -9.13
C LEU A 10 12.51 19.10 -8.40
N GLY A 11 13.50 18.55 -9.11
CA GLY A 11 14.74 18.01 -8.56
C GLY A 11 14.80 16.49 -8.63
N THR A 12 15.85 15.97 -9.27
CA THR A 12 16.08 14.52 -9.45
C THR A 12 16.49 13.82 -8.16
N ASP A 13 16.86 14.58 -7.12
CA ASP A 13 17.09 14.03 -5.78
C ASP A 13 15.84 13.32 -5.25
N LEU A 14 14.64 13.72 -5.67
CA LEU A 14 13.38 13.13 -5.23
C LEU A 14 13.25 11.64 -5.49
N VAL A 15 13.91 11.08 -6.52
CA VAL A 15 13.83 9.64 -6.86
C VAL A 15 14.98 8.82 -6.29
N VAL A 16 15.89 9.44 -5.53
CA VAL A 16 17.05 8.76 -4.96
C VAL A 16 16.71 8.16 -3.60
N THR A 17 16.77 6.84 -3.48
CA THR A 17 16.71 6.15 -2.17
C THR A 17 18.10 5.72 -1.75
N THR A 18 18.59 6.23 -0.62
CA THR A 18 19.91 5.87 -0.09
C THR A 18 19.92 4.42 0.41
N ARG A 19 21.11 3.80 0.48
CA ARG A 19 21.27 2.44 1.03
C ARG A 19 20.71 2.33 2.44
N TRP A 20 21.01 3.32 3.29
CA TRP A 20 20.47 3.39 4.64
C TRP A 20 18.93 3.40 4.67
N ARG A 21 18.30 4.27 3.87
CA ARG A 21 16.83 4.34 3.80
C ARG A 21 16.21 3.03 3.31
N ARG A 22 16.84 2.38 2.34
CA ARG A 22 16.43 1.04 1.87
C ARG A 22 16.50 0.00 3.00
N HIS A 23 17.60 -0.05 3.75
CA HIS A 23 17.73 -0.99 4.86
C HIS A 23 16.69 -0.72 5.94
N VAL A 24 16.46 0.54 6.29
CA VAL A 24 15.40 0.93 7.24
C VAL A 24 14.02 0.49 6.75
N ALA A 25 13.68 0.71 5.48
CA ALA A 25 12.40 0.29 4.91
C ALA A 25 12.21 -1.24 4.99
N LEU A 26 13.26 -2.01 4.69
CA LEU A 26 13.23 -3.47 4.74
C LEU A 26 13.20 -4.03 6.18
N ALA A 27 13.82 -3.35 7.14
CA ALA A 27 13.94 -3.82 8.53
C ALA A 27 12.74 -3.43 9.41
N ARG A 28 12.06 -2.31 9.12
CA ARG A 28 10.92 -1.82 9.91
C ARG A 28 9.82 -2.87 10.16
N PRO A 29 9.36 -3.63 9.15
CA PRO A 29 8.34 -4.63 9.39
C PRO A 29 8.80 -5.78 10.30
N ALA A 30 10.06 -6.20 10.18
CA ALA A 30 10.62 -7.22 11.07
C ALA A 30 10.67 -6.73 12.52
N ALA A 31 11.08 -5.47 12.75
CA ALA A 31 11.04 -4.88 14.09
C ALA A 31 9.62 -4.82 14.67
N ALA A 32 8.63 -4.44 13.85
CA ALA A 32 7.23 -4.44 14.27
C ALA A 32 6.72 -5.86 14.60
N LEU A 33 7.07 -6.85 13.78
CA LEU A 33 6.70 -8.25 14.02
C LEU A 33 7.33 -8.80 15.30
N THR A 34 8.60 -8.50 15.55
CA THR A 34 9.27 -8.83 16.83
C THR A 34 8.51 -8.23 18.01
N GLY A 35 8.05 -6.98 17.90
CA GLY A 35 7.23 -6.34 18.94
C GLY A 35 5.92 -7.09 19.22
N VAL A 36 5.23 -7.58 18.18
CA VAL A 36 4.03 -8.42 18.33
C VAL A 36 4.38 -9.71 19.08
N VAL A 37 5.40 -10.43 18.62
CA VAL A 37 5.81 -11.70 19.21
C VAL A 37 6.24 -11.53 20.67
N SER A 38 7.06 -10.52 20.97
CA SER A 38 7.51 -10.23 22.34
C SER A 38 6.34 -9.91 23.27
N ALA A 39 5.37 -9.10 22.83
CA ALA A 39 4.19 -8.77 23.64
C ALA A 39 3.33 -10.01 23.94
N VAL A 40 3.14 -10.89 22.95
CA VAL A 40 2.39 -12.15 23.12
C VAL A 40 3.11 -13.11 24.05
N LEU A 41 4.43 -13.32 23.87
CA LEU A 41 5.23 -14.20 24.71
C LEU A 41 5.33 -13.72 26.16
N ALA A 42 5.30 -12.40 26.38
CA ALA A 42 5.27 -11.80 27.71
C ALA A 42 3.88 -11.86 28.38
N GLY A 43 2.86 -12.45 27.74
CA GLY A 43 1.50 -12.52 28.28
C GLY A 43 0.72 -11.20 28.20
N HIS A 44 1.23 -10.21 27.45
CA HIS A 44 0.67 -8.87 27.32
C HIS A 44 -0.01 -8.67 25.95
N ALA A 45 -0.99 -9.52 25.62
CA ALA A 45 -1.60 -9.55 24.29
C ALA A 45 -2.19 -8.20 23.82
N LEU A 46 -2.75 -7.38 24.72
CA LEU A 46 -3.25 -6.04 24.37
C LEU A 46 -2.13 -5.09 23.91
N TRP A 47 -0.91 -5.26 24.42
CA TRP A 47 0.25 -4.46 24.00
C TRP A 47 0.72 -4.83 22.60
N ALA A 48 0.28 -5.97 22.06
CA ALA A 48 0.57 -6.37 20.69
C ALA A 48 -0.20 -5.54 19.65
N LEU A 49 -1.25 -4.80 20.04
CA LEU A 49 -2.08 -4.02 19.10
C LEU A 49 -1.30 -2.91 18.39
N ALA A 50 -0.45 -2.17 19.12
CA ALA A 50 0.37 -1.10 18.56
C ALA A 50 1.44 -1.62 17.56
N PRO A 51 2.29 -2.61 17.89
CA PRO A 51 3.21 -3.18 16.93
C PRO A 51 2.48 -3.91 15.80
N LEU A 52 1.31 -4.49 16.03
CA LEU A 52 0.49 -5.09 14.98
C LEU A 52 0.03 -4.05 13.95
N PHE A 53 -0.47 -2.90 14.40
CA PHE A 53 -0.76 -1.75 13.52
C PHE A 53 0.48 -1.34 12.71
N LEU A 54 1.66 -1.30 13.33
CA LEU A 54 2.91 -1.01 12.65
C LEU A 54 3.30 -2.09 11.63
N VAL A 55 3.03 -3.37 11.88
CA VAL A 55 3.24 -4.45 10.89
C VAL A 55 2.45 -4.15 9.61
N PHE A 56 1.15 -3.85 9.73
CA PHE A 56 0.31 -3.53 8.55
C PHE A 56 0.81 -2.29 7.81
N THR A 57 1.01 -1.19 8.54
CA THR A 57 1.42 0.09 7.94
C THR A 57 2.78 -0.01 7.26
N THR A 58 3.76 -0.64 7.92
CA THR A 58 5.11 -0.81 7.35
C THR A 58 5.12 -1.77 6.18
N MET A 59 4.34 -2.86 6.21
CA MET A 59 4.24 -3.78 5.08
C MET A 59 3.55 -3.17 3.87
N ILE A 60 2.45 -2.42 4.06
CA ILE A 60 1.77 -1.74 2.97
C ILE A 60 2.73 -0.73 2.32
N SER A 61 3.40 0.11 3.12
CA SER A 61 4.37 1.08 2.61
C SER A 61 5.56 0.41 1.93
N LEU A 62 6.10 -0.68 2.47
CA LEU A 62 7.20 -1.42 1.87
C LEU A 62 6.79 -2.00 0.52
N MET A 63 5.62 -2.62 0.45
CA MET A 63 5.08 -3.21 -0.77
C MET A 63 4.83 -2.12 -1.82
N HIS A 64 4.22 -1.00 -1.44
CA HIS A 64 3.98 0.17 -2.28
C HIS A 64 5.27 0.74 -2.89
N ASP A 65 6.29 1.02 -2.08
CA ASP A 65 7.58 1.51 -2.59
C ASP A 65 8.28 0.46 -3.49
N THR A 66 8.10 -0.83 -3.19
CA THR A 66 8.66 -1.94 -3.97
C THR A 66 8.02 -2.05 -5.35
N VAL A 67 6.70 -1.90 -5.48
CA VAL A 67 6.01 -2.03 -6.77
C VAL A 67 6.39 -0.92 -7.75
N HIS A 68 6.69 0.29 -7.25
CA HIS A 68 7.17 1.41 -8.06
C HIS A 68 8.69 1.39 -8.30
N GLY A 69 9.39 0.41 -7.72
CA GLY A 69 10.84 0.29 -7.81
C GLY A 69 11.60 1.42 -7.10
N SER A 70 10.93 2.21 -6.25
CA SER A 70 11.50 3.39 -5.59
C SER A 70 12.60 3.01 -4.60
N LEU A 71 12.60 1.77 -4.10
CA LEU A 71 13.67 1.22 -3.26
C LEU A 71 14.94 0.87 -4.05
N GLY A 72 14.87 0.73 -5.38
CA GLY A 72 16.01 0.35 -6.22
C GLY A 72 16.52 -1.07 -5.99
N LEU A 73 15.62 -2.01 -5.68
CA LEU A 73 15.94 -3.43 -5.58
C LEU A 73 16.18 -4.04 -6.96
N ARG A 74 17.04 -5.07 -7.02
CA ARG A 74 17.15 -5.92 -8.20
C ARG A 74 15.87 -6.74 -8.37
N ARG A 75 15.58 -7.21 -9.59
CA ARG A 75 14.38 -8.00 -9.91
C ARG A 75 14.07 -9.12 -8.90
N ARG A 76 15.08 -9.96 -8.57
CA ARG A 76 14.90 -11.03 -7.56
C ARG A 76 14.55 -10.48 -6.18
N GLY A 77 15.19 -9.38 -5.77
CA GLY A 77 14.88 -8.71 -4.51
C GLY A 77 13.46 -8.16 -4.49
N THR A 78 13.02 -7.51 -5.57
CA THR A 78 11.63 -7.06 -5.73
C THR A 78 10.64 -8.21 -5.57
N ASP A 79 10.81 -9.31 -6.32
CA ASP A 79 9.88 -10.44 -6.28
C ASP A 79 9.85 -11.10 -4.88
N LEU A 80 11.01 -11.28 -4.24
CA LEU A 80 11.10 -11.83 -2.88
C LEU A 80 10.48 -10.90 -1.83
N THR A 81 10.69 -9.59 -1.93
CA THR A 81 10.07 -8.61 -1.03
C THR A 81 8.56 -8.61 -1.17
N LEU A 82 8.03 -8.70 -2.39
CA LEU A 82 6.58 -8.78 -2.62
C LEU A 82 5.98 -10.07 -2.08
N LEU A 83 6.66 -11.20 -2.30
CA LEU A 83 6.25 -12.49 -1.73
C LEU A 83 6.22 -12.43 -0.20
N ALA A 84 7.30 -11.95 0.42
CA ALA A 84 7.40 -11.90 1.89
C ALA A 84 6.41 -10.92 2.51
N ALA A 85 6.28 -9.71 1.96
CA ALA A 85 5.33 -8.72 2.45
C ALA A 85 3.88 -9.19 2.26
N GLY A 86 3.56 -9.77 1.10
CA GLY A 86 2.26 -10.36 0.82
C GLY A 86 1.93 -11.51 1.77
N ALA A 87 2.88 -12.43 2.01
CA ALA A 87 2.70 -13.55 2.92
C ALA A 87 2.41 -13.10 4.35
N VAL A 88 3.10 -12.08 4.86
CA VAL A 88 2.83 -11.49 6.18
C VAL A 88 1.44 -10.87 6.22
N LEU A 89 1.04 -10.16 5.16
CA LEU A 89 -0.28 -9.55 5.06
C LEU A 89 -1.42 -10.51 4.68
N MET A 90 -1.13 -11.79 4.43
CA MET A 90 -2.08 -12.78 3.90
C MET A 90 -2.75 -12.35 2.58
N VAL A 91 -2.01 -11.64 1.73
CA VAL A 91 -2.44 -11.20 0.39
C VAL A 91 -1.36 -11.53 -0.65
N SER A 92 -1.71 -11.44 -1.93
CA SER A 92 -0.74 -11.63 -3.01
C SER A 92 -0.04 -10.30 -3.36
N GLY A 93 1.25 -10.21 -3.06
CA GLY A 93 2.06 -9.05 -3.41
C GLY A 93 2.25 -8.89 -4.92
N HIS A 94 2.28 -9.99 -5.66
CA HIS A 94 2.33 -9.97 -7.13
C HIS A 94 1.00 -9.55 -7.77
N ALA A 95 -0.14 -9.95 -7.19
CA ALA A 95 -1.44 -9.47 -7.63
C ALA A 95 -1.57 -7.97 -7.37
N TYR A 96 -1.20 -7.52 -6.18
CA TYR A 96 -1.18 -6.09 -5.84
C TYR A 96 -0.30 -5.30 -6.81
N ARG A 97 0.92 -5.76 -7.13
CA ARG A 97 1.76 -5.10 -8.15
C ARG A 97 1.03 -4.95 -9.48
N ALA A 98 0.38 -6.02 -9.95
CA ALA A 98 -0.29 -6.01 -11.24
C ALA A 98 -1.47 -5.03 -11.26
N THR A 99 -2.31 -5.05 -10.23
CA THR A 99 -3.47 -4.16 -10.14
C THR A 99 -3.06 -2.71 -9.87
N HIS A 100 -2.06 -2.48 -9.03
CA HIS A 100 -1.63 -1.13 -8.67
C HIS A 100 -0.99 -0.40 -9.85
N ILE A 101 -0.14 -1.08 -10.61
CA ILE A 101 0.42 -0.48 -11.85
C ILE A 101 -0.69 -0.23 -12.87
N ASN A 102 -1.70 -1.10 -12.95
CA ASN A 102 -2.84 -0.89 -13.83
C ASN A 102 -3.70 0.29 -13.37
N HIS A 103 -3.93 0.45 -12.06
CA HIS A 103 -4.64 1.56 -11.44
C HIS A 103 -4.03 2.92 -11.85
N HIS A 104 -2.70 3.09 -11.71
CA HIS A 104 -2.01 4.31 -12.18
C HIS A 104 -2.17 4.58 -13.68
N ARG A 105 -2.37 3.52 -14.48
CA ARG A 105 -2.50 3.65 -15.94
C ARG A 105 -3.91 4.06 -16.37
N VAL A 106 -4.95 3.57 -15.69
CA VAL A 106 -6.32 3.65 -16.21
C VAL A 106 -7.33 4.33 -15.28
N PHE A 107 -6.99 4.61 -14.01
CA PHE A 107 -7.91 5.25 -13.08
C PHE A 107 -8.39 6.63 -13.61
N PRO A 108 -9.67 7.02 -13.46
CA PRO A 108 -10.79 6.33 -12.79
C PRO A 108 -11.59 5.36 -13.70
N GLY A 109 -10.95 4.83 -14.73
CA GLY A 109 -11.55 3.96 -15.75
C GLY A 109 -12.15 2.65 -15.22
N PRO A 110 -12.93 1.96 -16.07
CA PRO A 110 -13.70 0.78 -15.68
C PRO A 110 -12.84 -0.48 -15.48
N ASP A 111 -11.72 -0.62 -16.20
CA ASP A 111 -10.80 -1.75 -16.08
C ASP A 111 -9.78 -1.55 -14.95
N ASP A 112 -10.26 -1.10 -13.79
CA ASP A 112 -9.45 -0.86 -12.59
C ASP A 112 -10.01 -1.65 -11.40
N PRO A 113 -9.54 -2.88 -11.16
CA PRO A 113 -10.01 -3.71 -10.04
C PRO A 113 -9.60 -3.15 -8.67
N GLU A 114 -8.52 -2.37 -8.60
CA GLU A 114 -8.08 -1.74 -7.36
C GLU A 114 -8.91 -0.50 -7.05
N GLY A 115 -9.06 0.37 -8.05
CA GLY A 115 -9.83 1.61 -8.00
C GLY A 115 -11.34 1.44 -7.87
N GLU A 116 -11.89 0.23 -8.03
CA GLU A 116 -13.34 -0.02 -7.96
C GLU A 116 -13.98 0.55 -6.69
N ALA A 117 -13.27 0.44 -5.57
CA ALA A 117 -13.74 0.92 -4.29
C ALA A 117 -13.98 2.44 -4.28
N ALA A 118 -13.29 3.24 -5.11
CA ALA A 118 -13.48 4.69 -5.22
C ALA A 118 -14.92 5.09 -5.59
N ARG A 119 -15.62 4.21 -6.32
CA ARG A 119 -16.99 4.43 -6.82
C ARG A 119 -18.07 3.96 -5.84
N LEU A 120 -17.70 3.28 -4.76
CA LEU A 120 -18.65 2.71 -3.80
C LEU A 120 -19.04 3.72 -2.72
N SER A 121 -20.19 3.54 -2.07
CA SER A 121 -20.43 4.17 -0.76
C SER A 121 -19.54 3.51 0.30
N ILE A 122 -19.31 4.18 1.45
CA ILE A 122 -18.52 3.61 2.55
C ILE A 122 -19.11 2.26 3.00
N GLY A 123 -20.43 2.18 3.17
CA GLY A 123 -21.10 0.92 3.56
C GLY A 123 -20.91 -0.20 2.54
N ARG A 124 -21.00 0.10 1.23
CA ARG A 124 -20.73 -0.89 0.18
C ARG A 124 -19.26 -1.31 0.14
N ALA A 125 -18.32 -0.38 0.35
CA ALA A 125 -16.90 -0.70 0.40
C ALA A 125 -16.57 -1.64 1.56
N LEU A 126 -17.18 -1.45 2.72
CA LEU A 126 -17.06 -2.37 3.87
C LEU A 126 -17.66 -3.73 3.57
N LEU A 127 -18.89 -3.77 3.03
CA LEU A 127 -19.59 -5.02 2.71
C LEU A 127 -18.85 -5.86 1.67
N LEU A 128 -18.26 -5.21 0.66
CA LEU A 128 -17.55 -5.88 -0.44
C LEU A 128 -16.05 -6.07 -0.16
N GLY A 129 -15.53 -5.53 0.95
CA GLY A 129 -14.13 -5.68 1.37
C GLY A 129 -13.62 -7.13 1.34
N PRO A 130 -14.37 -8.13 1.87
CA PRO A 130 -13.99 -9.53 1.80
C PRO A 130 -13.77 -10.08 0.38
N LEU A 131 -14.42 -9.49 -0.62
CA LEU A 131 -14.26 -9.88 -2.02
C LEU A 131 -13.12 -9.17 -2.73
N HIS A 132 -12.52 -8.12 -2.14
CA HIS A 132 -11.51 -7.31 -2.81
C HIS A 132 -10.24 -8.12 -3.13
N VAL A 133 -9.66 -8.79 -2.13
CA VAL A 133 -8.45 -9.62 -2.27
C VAL A 133 -8.59 -10.72 -3.33
N PRO A 134 -9.64 -11.57 -3.31
CA PRO A 134 -9.81 -12.58 -4.35
C PRO A 134 -10.07 -11.98 -5.73
N ARG A 135 -10.74 -10.82 -5.83
CA ARG A 135 -10.98 -10.14 -7.11
C ARG A 135 -9.71 -9.61 -7.74
N ILE A 136 -8.85 -8.92 -6.98
CA ILE A 136 -7.57 -8.43 -7.50
C ILE A 136 -6.64 -9.59 -7.91
N TRP A 137 -6.66 -10.69 -7.15
CA TRP A 137 -5.90 -11.90 -7.49
C TRP A 137 -6.39 -12.53 -8.80
N LEU A 138 -7.71 -12.70 -8.94
CA LEU A 138 -8.31 -13.29 -10.13
C LEU A 138 -8.04 -12.44 -11.38
N TRP A 139 -8.17 -11.11 -11.24
CA TRP A 139 -7.83 -10.20 -12.32
C TRP A 139 -6.34 -10.34 -12.70
N ALA A 140 -5.44 -10.33 -11.72
CA ALA A 140 -4.01 -10.47 -11.97
C ALA A 140 -3.67 -11.81 -12.63
N PHE A 141 -4.29 -12.91 -12.18
CA PHE A 141 -4.06 -14.24 -12.74
C PHE A 141 -4.50 -14.36 -14.19
N ARG A 142 -5.67 -13.80 -14.53
CA ARG A 142 -6.20 -13.76 -15.90
C ARG A 142 -5.30 -12.95 -16.84
N HIS A 143 -4.74 -11.84 -16.37
CA HIS A 143 -3.90 -10.95 -17.17
C HIS A 143 -2.39 -11.30 -17.14
N ALA A 144 -1.96 -12.20 -16.25
CA ALA A 144 -0.58 -12.62 -16.15
C ALA A 144 -0.14 -13.46 -17.38
N ARG A 145 0.74 -12.89 -18.21
CA ARG A 145 1.44 -13.62 -19.30
C ARG A 145 2.61 -14.46 -18.78
N ARG A 146 3.21 -14.06 -17.66
CA ARG A 146 4.33 -14.73 -16.97
C ARG A 146 4.15 -14.58 -15.45
N GLY A 147 4.79 -15.43 -14.66
CA GLY A 147 4.81 -15.30 -13.20
C GLY A 147 3.55 -15.81 -12.48
N ARG A 148 2.70 -16.61 -13.15
CA ARG A 148 1.54 -17.25 -12.51
C ARG A 148 1.93 -18.17 -11.35
N THR A 149 3.14 -18.72 -11.36
CA THR A 149 3.69 -19.53 -10.26
C THR A 149 3.78 -18.73 -8.96
N TRP A 150 4.14 -17.44 -9.01
CA TRP A 150 4.13 -16.57 -7.84
C TRP A 150 2.71 -16.38 -7.31
N LEU A 151 1.75 -16.09 -8.19
CA LEU A 151 0.34 -15.91 -7.80
C LEU A 151 -0.24 -17.15 -7.14
N LEU A 152 0.07 -18.34 -7.66
CA LEU A 152 -0.37 -19.62 -7.07
C LEU A 152 0.31 -19.89 -5.72
N ALA A 153 1.62 -19.67 -5.63
CA ALA A 153 2.37 -19.83 -4.38
C ALA A 153 1.83 -18.89 -3.28
N GLU A 154 1.58 -17.62 -3.62
CA GLU A 154 1.01 -16.63 -2.70
C GLU A 154 -0.43 -16.96 -2.31
N ALA A 155 -1.26 -17.49 -3.22
CA ALA A 155 -2.63 -17.91 -2.92
C ALA A 155 -2.69 -19.09 -1.94
N ALA A 156 -1.64 -19.92 -1.88
CA ALA A 156 -1.55 -21.02 -0.93
C ALA A 156 -1.19 -20.57 0.50
N VAL A 157 -0.65 -19.35 0.68
CA VAL A 157 -0.16 -18.89 1.98
C VAL A 157 -1.28 -18.77 3.02
N PRO A 158 -2.41 -18.07 2.77
CA PRO A 158 -3.46 -17.96 3.79
C PRO A 158 -4.04 -19.32 4.26
N PRO A 159 -4.46 -20.26 3.38
CA PRO A 159 -4.96 -21.55 3.84
C PRO A 159 -3.88 -22.39 4.54
N ALA A 160 -2.62 -22.35 4.08
CA ALA A 160 -1.52 -23.04 4.75
C ALA A 160 -1.26 -22.48 6.15
N ALA A 161 -1.27 -21.15 6.33
CA ALA A 161 -1.09 -20.51 7.62
C ALA A 161 -2.25 -20.83 8.59
N LEU A 162 -3.49 -20.84 8.11
CA LEU A 162 -4.65 -21.24 8.91
C LEU A 162 -4.58 -22.71 9.34
N ALA A 163 -4.22 -23.62 8.42
CA ALA A 163 -4.07 -25.05 8.72
C ALA A 163 -2.92 -25.31 9.71
N ALA A 164 -1.75 -24.74 9.45
CA ALA A 164 -0.60 -24.87 10.36
C ALA A 164 -0.89 -24.24 11.72
N GLY A 165 -1.57 -23.09 11.77
CA GLY A 165 -1.99 -22.47 13.02
C GLY A 165 -2.98 -23.34 13.80
N ALA A 166 -3.96 -23.94 13.12
CA ALA A 166 -4.94 -24.80 13.77
C ALA A 166 -4.32 -26.07 14.35
N LEU A 167 -3.35 -26.66 13.63
CA LEU A 167 -2.68 -27.90 14.02
C LEU A 167 -1.58 -27.68 15.07
N TYR A 168 -0.83 -26.57 14.99
CA TYR A 168 0.43 -26.40 15.73
C TYR A 168 0.58 -25.09 16.51
N CYS A 169 -0.13 -24.00 16.13
CA CYS A 169 0.09 -22.68 16.72
C CYS A 169 -1.16 -21.78 16.66
N ARG A 170 -2.05 -21.90 17.66
CA ARG A 170 -3.32 -21.14 17.69
C ARG A 170 -3.15 -19.61 17.51
N PRO A 171 -2.10 -18.94 18.06
CA PRO A 171 -1.86 -17.52 17.78
C PRO A 171 -1.68 -17.20 16.30
N LEU A 172 -1.14 -18.11 15.48
CA LEU A 172 -1.02 -17.93 14.04
C LEU A 172 -2.39 -17.87 13.35
N VAL A 173 -3.39 -18.62 13.82
CA VAL A 173 -4.77 -18.52 13.32
C VAL A 173 -5.32 -17.13 13.60
N ALA A 174 -5.18 -16.65 14.84
CA ALA A 174 -5.63 -15.31 15.22
C ALA A 174 -4.96 -14.24 14.35
N TYR A 175 -3.64 -14.33 14.15
CA TYR A 175 -2.91 -13.44 13.27
C TYR A 175 -3.42 -13.49 11.83
N ALA A 176 -3.56 -14.67 11.24
CA ALA A 176 -4.02 -14.84 9.86
C ALA A 176 -5.44 -14.28 9.66
N VAL A 177 -6.34 -14.51 10.61
CA VAL A 177 -7.70 -13.95 10.59
C VAL A 177 -7.66 -12.42 10.64
N VAL A 178 -6.86 -11.83 11.52
CA VAL A 178 -6.71 -10.36 11.61
C VAL A 178 -6.09 -9.80 10.33
N ALA A 179 -5.10 -10.46 9.74
CA ALA A 179 -4.48 -10.04 8.49
C ALA A 179 -5.46 -10.07 7.32
N LEU A 180 -6.23 -11.14 7.19
CA LEU A 180 -7.29 -11.26 6.19
C LEU A 180 -8.37 -10.18 6.38
N ALA A 181 -8.81 -9.95 7.63
CA ALA A 181 -9.77 -8.90 7.95
C ALA A 181 -9.23 -7.49 7.67
N GLY A 182 -7.94 -7.25 7.94
CA GLY A 182 -7.25 -6.00 7.57
C GLY A 182 -7.28 -5.75 6.07
N GLY A 183 -7.13 -6.81 5.26
CA GLY A 183 -7.30 -6.76 3.81
C GLY A 183 -8.70 -6.30 3.36
N TRP A 184 -9.75 -6.46 4.18
CA TRP A 184 -11.10 -6.00 3.87
C TRP A 184 -11.24 -4.48 4.02
N LEU A 185 -10.48 -3.88 4.94
CA LEU A 185 -10.46 -2.43 5.18
C LEU A 185 -9.56 -1.69 4.19
N TYR A 186 -8.62 -2.40 3.55
CA TYR A 186 -7.72 -1.84 2.54
C TYR A 186 -8.44 -0.99 1.48
N PRO A 187 -9.41 -1.51 0.68
CA PRO A 187 -10.09 -0.74 -0.36
C PRO A 187 -10.80 0.51 0.17
N LEU A 188 -11.24 0.51 1.42
CA LEU A 188 -11.82 1.69 2.04
C LEU A 188 -10.74 2.75 2.30
N LEU A 189 -9.67 2.36 3.00
CA LEU A 189 -8.66 3.29 3.53
C LEU A 189 -7.68 3.81 2.47
N THR A 190 -7.28 2.97 1.52
CA THR A 190 -6.23 3.30 0.55
C THR A 190 -6.76 3.67 -0.83
N VAL A 191 -8.02 3.33 -1.13
CA VAL A 191 -8.64 3.64 -2.42
C VAL A 191 -9.82 4.59 -2.25
N ARG A 192 -10.86 4.20 -1.53
CA ARG A 192 -12.10 5.00 -1.45
C ARG A 192 -11.91 6.35 -0.79
N LEU A 193 -11.18 6.44 0.33
CA LEU A 193 -10.95 7.71 1.01
C LEU A 193 -10.06 8.66 0.19
N PRO A 194 -8.90 8.21 -0.36
CA PRO A 194 -8.04 9.07 -1.16
C PRO A 194 -8.64 9.47 -2.51
N HIS A 195 -9.44 8.60 -3.14
CA HIS A 195 -10.08 8.85 -4.44
C HIS A 195 -11.56 9.26 -4.33
N ALA A 196 -11.96 9.84 -3.21
CA ALA A 196 -13.34 10.24 -3.00
C ALA A 196 -13.72 11.40 -3.95
N HIS A 197 -14.66 11.12 -4.86
CA HIS A 197 -15.10 12.03 -5.94
C HIS A 197 -13.96 12.40 -6.89
N PRO A 198 -13.42 11.43 -7.67
CA PRO A 198 -12.34 11.70 -8.59
C PRO A 198 -12.87 12.56 -9.75
N GLY A 199 -12.15 13.63 -10.08
CA GLY A 199 -12.41 14.41 -11.29
C GLY A 199 -11.71 13.83 -12.53
N ASP A 200 -11.85 14.52 -13.65
CA ASP A 200 -11.34 14.06 -14.95
C ASP A 200 -9.86 14.40 -15.17
N GLU A 201 -9.32 15.40 -14.46
CA GLU A 201 -7.90 15.78 -14.56
C GLU A 201 -7.05 15.04 -13.51
N PRO A 202 -5.79 14.66 -13.82
CA PRO A 202 -4.91 13.95 -12.89
C PRO A 202 -4.79 14.61 -11.50
N VAL A 203 -4.79 15.96 -11.45
CA VAL A 203 -4.72 16.73 -10.21
C VAL A 203 -5.98 16.65 -9.34
N THR A 204 -7.08 16.15 -9.89
CA THR A 204 -8.39 16.01 -9.22
C THR A 204 -8.79 14.55 -8.97
N GLN A 205 -8.01 13.59 -9.45
CA GLN A 205 -8.31 12.16 -9.33
C GLN A 205 -8.05 11.60 -7.92
N ALA A 206 -7.20 12.27 -7.13
CA ALA A 206 -6.81 11.86 -5.79
C ALA A 206 -6.71 13.05 -4.84
N ARG A 207 -6.72 12.76 -3.53
CA ARG A 207 -6.58 13.74 -2.46
C ARG A 207 -5.19 13.69 -1.84
N THR A 208 -4.77 14.81 -1.28
CA THR A 208 -3.60 14.89 -0.40
C THR A 208 -4.06 15.28 1.00
N LEU A 209 -3.66 14.51 2.02
CA LEU A 209 -3.87 14.84 3.43
C LEU A 209 -2.52 15.19 4.05
N ARG A 210 -2.45 16.37 4.68
CA ARG A 210 -1.21 16.95 5.21
C ARG A 210 -1.37 17.35 6.67
N GLY A 211 -0.38 17.03 7.49
CA GLY A 211 -0.41 17.17 8.95
C GLY A 211 0.94 16.83 9.57
N ARG A 212 1.03 16.89 10.90
CA ARG A 212 2.26 16.58 11.65
C ARG A 212 2.23 15.20 12.29
N LEU A 213 1.04 14.62 12.52
CA LEU A 213 0.89 13.35 13.22
C LEU A 213 0.46 12.23 12.28
N LEU A 214 -0.61 12.42 11.52
CA LEU A 214 -1.21 11.36 10.70
C LEU A 214 -0.33 10.94 9.50
N PRO A 215 0.26 11.86 8.70
CA PRO A 215 1.09 11.45 7.57
C PRO A 215 2.33 10.63 7.99
N PRO A 216 3.15 11.04 8.99
CA PRO A 216 4.28 10.23 9.41
C PRO A 216 3.87 8.89 10.00
N LEU A 217 2.74 8.83 10.73
CA LEU A 217 2.19 7.59 11.28
C LEU A 217 1.84 6.58 10.18
N LEU A 218 1.31 7.06 9.04
CA LEU A 218 0.97 6.27 7.87
C LEU A 218 2.10 6.23 6.82
N LEU A 219 3.34 6.54 7.25
CA LEU A 219 4.54 6.52 6.41
C LEU A 219 4.38 7.32 5.11
N GLU A 220 3.77 8.50 5.24
CA GLU A 220 3.56 9.50 4.19
C GLU A 220 2.66 9.03 3.03
N GLN A 221 1.98 7.89 3.17
CA GLN A 221 1.04 7.38 2.16
C GLN A 221 -0.21 8.27 2.00
N THR A 222 -0.41 9.25 2.88
CA THR A 222 -1.51 10.22 2.78
C THR A 222 -1.29 11.30 1.72
N TYR A 223 -0.07 11.45 1.21
CA TYR A 223 0.27 12.28 0.05
C TYR A 223 -0.07 11.53 -1.25
N HIS A 224 -1.31 11.03 -1.33
CA HIS A 224 -1.76 10.10 -2.36
C HIS A 224 -1.86 10.77 -3.73
N LEU A 225 -2.25 12.04 -3.77
CA LEU A 225 -2.22 12.83 -5.00
C LEU A 225 -0.79 12.97 -5.54
N GLU A 226 0.15 13.35 -4.69
CA GLU A 226 1.56 13.49 -5.09
C GLU A 226 2.12 12.16 -5.61
N HIS A 227 1.74 11.05 -4.97
CA HIS A 227 2.07 9.71 -5.42
C HIS A 227 1.51 9.41 -6.83
N HIS A 228 0.25 9.72 -7.09
CA HIS A 228 -0.37 9.55 -8.42
C HIS A 228 0.31 10.38 -9.51
N LEU A 229 0.74 11.60 -9.19
CA LEU A 229 1.44 12.46 -10.13
C LEU A 229 2.89 11.98 -10.38
N TYR A 230 3.55 11.41 -9.37
CA TYR A 230 4.97 11.00 -9.44
C TYR A 230 5.22 9.64 -8.74
N PRO A 231 4.73 8.52 -9.30
CA PRO A 231 4.75 7.23 -8.61
C PRO A 231 6.15 6.68 -8.30
N ARG A 232 7.18 7.19 -8.99
CA ARG A 232 8.58 6.80 -8.77
C ARG A 232 9.22 7.46 -7.54
N VAL A 233 8.60 8.49 -6.96
CA VAL A 233 9.09 9.14 -5.75
C VAL A 233 8.77 8.25 -4.55
N PRO A 234 9.78 7.81 -3.77
CA PRO A 234 9.54 6.96 -2.61
C PRO A 234 8.74 7.69 -1.54
N SER A 235 7.94 6.94 -0.78
CA SER A 235 7.04 7.44 0.27
C SER A 235 7.66 8.50 1.18
N HIS A 236 8.85 8.25 1.71
CA HIS A 236 9.58 9.15 2.61
C HIS A 236 10.00 10.50 2.00
N LYS A 237 9.83 10.69 0.69
CA LYS A 237 10.07 11.94 -0.04
C LYS A 237 8.79 12.60 -0.54
N LEU A 238 7.62 11.99 -0.35
CA LEU A 238 6.35 12.61 -0.71
C LEU A 238 6.08 13.94 0.01
N PRO A 239 6.43 14.14 1.30
CA PRO A 239 6.30 15.46 1.93
C PRO A 239 7.17 16.51 1.25
N GLU A 240 8.37 16.13 0.81
CA GLU A 240 9.27 17.03 0.09
C GLU A 240 8.72 17.39 -1.29
N LEU A 241 8.29 16.37 -2.04
CA LEU A 241 7.62 16.54 -3.32
C LEU A 241 6.40 17.47 -3.19
N ALA A 242 5.57 17.26 -2.16
CA ALA A 242 4.41 18.08 -1.86
C ALA A 242 4.77 19.55 -1.68
N ARG A 243 5.85 19.86 -0.95
CA ARG A 243 6.35 21.24 -0.80
C ARG A 243 6.78 21.84 -2.13
N ARG A 244 7.45 21.08 -2.99
CA ARG A 244 7.91 21.56 -4.30
C ARG A 244 6.76 21.70 -5.31
N LEU A 245 5.67 20.94 -5.13
CA LEU A 245 4.46 21.01 -5.94
C LEU A 245 3.48 22.11 -5.49
N ASP A 246 3.64 22.70 -4.31
CA ASP A 246 2.69 23.69 -3.77
C ASP A 246 2.30 24.81 -4.74
N PRO A 247 3.24 25.47 -5.44
CA PRO A 247 2.88 26.52 -6.40
C PRO A 247 1.98 25.99 -7.52
N PHE A 248 2.29 24.81 -8.05
CA PHE A 248 1.51 24.17 -9.10
C PHE A 248 0.13 23.75 -8.60
N LEU A 249 0.05 23.05 -7.47
CA LEU A 249 -1.21 22.58 -6.89
C LEU A 249 -2.15 23.75 -6.59
N ARG A 250 -1.63 24.86 -6.04
CA ARG A 250 -2.43 26.08 -5.82
C ARG A 250 -2.94 26.68 -7.13
N SER A 251 -2.09 26.77 -8.17
CA SER A 251 -2.50 27.26 -9.48
C SER A 251 -3.56 26.40 -10.16
N ALA A 252 -3.59 25.11 -9.85
CA ALA A 252 -4.57 24.14 -10.32
C ALA A 252 -5.82 24.05 -9.41
N GLY A 253 -5.95 24.93 -8.41
CA GLY A 253 -7.10 24.96 -7.50
C GLY A 253 -7.16 23.81 -6.49
N VAL A 254 -6.09 23.02 -6.34
CA VAL A 254 -6.04 21.91 -5.38
C VAL A 254 -5.87 22.46 -3.97
N VAL A 255 -6.78 22.08 -3.08
CA VAL A 255 -6.74 22.43 -1.65
C VAL A 255 -6.39 21.18 -0.81
N PRO A 256 -5.17 21.11 -0.24
CA PRO A 256 -4.79 20.03 0.66
C PRO A 256 -5.69 19.98 1.89
N ARG A 257 -6.12 18.77 2.28
CA ARG A 257 -6.87 18.60 3.53
C ARG A 257 -5.93 18.57 4.71
N ARG A 258 -6.18 19.41 5.70
CA ARG A 258 -5.41 19.43 6.95
C ARG A 258 -5.89 18.32 7.87
N VAL A 259 -4.93 17.56 8.39
CA VAL A 259 -5.11 16.55 9.43
C VAL A 259 -4.13 16.84 10.57
N PRO A 260 -4.36 16.32 11.78
CA PRO A 260 -3.40 16.43 12.88
C PRO A 260 -1.98 16.02 12.48
#